data_AF-A0A7C6RI17-F1
#
_entry.id   AF-A0A7C6RI17-F1
#
_cell.length_a   1.000
_cell.length_b   1.000
_cell.length_c   1.000
_cell.angle_alpha   90.00
_cell.angle_beta   90.00
_cell.angle_gamma   90.00
#
_symmetry.space_group_name_H-M   'P 1'
#
loop_
_entity.id
_entity.type
_entity.pdbx_description
1 polymer ?
#
loop_
_entity_poly.entity_id
_entity_poly.type
_entity_poly.pdbx_seq_one_letter_code
_entity_poly.pdbx_strand_id
1 'polypeptide(L)'
;MAGVVIALASPSLVARSPVAAEVSPRGIGPLVLGVPLREAARQTIPLDPAAAMIGPGCDERDQITVVLRVAGMPMSVMAMADAQGRIEEILATPADNAGVTLADAEACRTHGENFAVRLAPALGVARPWSVRHKPVSTEFTFALEGGGQGRTAPRVVSRWFSGGRTCDLLLQFGGRGAAP
;
A
#
# COMPACT_ATOMS: atom_id res chain seq x y z
N MET A 1 -16.67 -56.28 31.61
CA MET A 1 -16.92 -55.34 30.51
C MET A 1 -15.95 -54.17 30.69
N ALA A 2 -14.86 -54.15 29.92
CA ALA A 2 -13.87 -53.06 29.97
C ALA A 2 -14.06 -52.20 28.72
N GLY A 3 -14.44 -50.94 28.89
CA GLY A 3 -14.71 -50.00 27.82
C GLY A 3 -13.43 -49.41 27.24
N VAL A 4 -13.28 -49.49 25.93
CA VAL A 4 -12.21 -48.82 25.17
C VAL A 4 -12.67 -47.38 24.89
N VAL A 5 -11.89 -46.40 25.36
CA VAL A 5 -12.08 -44.98 25.02
C VAL A 5 -11.12 -44.66 23.87
N ILE A 6 -11.67 -44.38 22.69
CA ILE A 6 -10.91 -43.92 21.52
C ILE A 6 -10.77 -42.40 21.63
N ALA A 7 -9.55 -41.93 21.87
CA ALA A 7 -9.22 -40.51 21.84
C ALA A 7 -9.16 -40.04 20.38
N LEU A 8 -10.12 -39.21 19.96
CA LEU A 8 -10.09 -38.52 18.68
C LEU A 8 -9.05 -37.39 18.77
N ALA A 9 -7.93 -37.54 18.06
CA ALA A 9 -6.96 -36.48 17.89
C ALA A 9 -7.52 -35.41 16.93
N SER A 10 -7.82 -34.24 17.46
CA SER A 10 -8.19 -33.06 16.66
C SER A 10 -6.99 -32.62 15.81
N PRO A 11 -7.13 -32.47 14.48
CA PRO A 11 -6.06 -31.89 13.68
C PRO A 11 -5.87 -30.43 14.09
N SER A 12 -4.70 -30.10 14.62
CA SER A 12 -4.29 -28.72 14.84
C SER A 12 -4.18 -28.03 13.47
N LEU A 13 -5.12 -27.13 13.19
CA LEU A 13 -5.00 -26.16 12.10
C LEU A 13 -3.74 -25.33 12.38
N VAL A 14 -2.65 -25.64 11.67
CA VAL A 14 -1.47 -24.79 11.62
C VAL A 14 -1.92 -23.50 10.94
N ALA A 15 -2.15 -22.45 11.73
CA ALA A 15 -2.38 -21.11 11.23
C ALA A 15 -1.14 -20.71 10.41
N ARG A 16 -1.24 -20.80 9.09
CA ARG A 16 -0.19 -20.39 8.17
C ARG A 16 0.01 -18.89 8.41
N SER A 17 1.20 -18.51 8.89
CA SER A 17 1.50 -17.09 9.06
C SER A 17 1.28 -16.38 7.72
N PRO A 18 0.57 -15.24 7.70
CA PRO A 18 0.34 -14.51 6.46
C PRO A 18 1.69 -14.20 5.81
N VAL A 19 1.85 -14.66 4.57
CA VAL A 19 3.09 -14.46 3.80
C VAL A 19 3.29 -12.96 3.61
N ALA A 20 4.44 -12.44 4.04
CA ALA A 20 4.77 -11.04 3.83
C ALA A 20 4.96 -10.77 2.34
N ALA A 21 4.35 -9.70 1.84
CA ALA A 21 4.60 -9.21 0.50
C ALA A 21 5.90 -8.39 0.51
N GLU A 22 6.86 -8.79 -0.31
CA GLU A 22 8.10 -8.05 -0.49
C GLU A 22 7.79 -6.68 -1.10
N VAL A 23 8.38 -5.63 -0.54
CA VAL A 23 8.29 -4.28 -1.10
C VAL A 23 9.60 -3.96 -1.82
N SER A 24 9.48 -3.45 -3.03
CA SER A 24 10.61 -3.06 -3.87
C SER A 24 10.32 -1.71 -4.53
N PRO A 25 11.33 -1.03 -5.11
CA PRO A 25 11.08 0.24 -5.79
C PRO A 25 10.10 0.17 -6.96
N ARG A 26 9.75 -1.03 -7.44
CA ARG A 26 8.83 -1.24 -8.55
C ARG A 26 7.41 -1.60 -8.11
N GLY A 27 7.17 -1.88 -6.83
CA GLY A 27 5.85 -2.26 -6.31
C GLY A 27 5.90 -3.16 -5.08
N ILE A 28 4.82 -3.92 -4.86
CA ILE A 28 4.56 -4.74 -3.67
C ILE A 28 4.16 -6.15 -4.10
N GLY A 29 5.00 -7.14 -3.80
CA GLY A 29 4.79 -8.54 -4.17
C GLY A 29 4.55 -8.68 -5.69
N PRO A 30 3.50 -9.40 -6.12
CA PRO A 30 3.13 -9.50 -7.53
C PRO A 30 2.65 -8.19 -8.16
N LEU A 31 2.26 -7.19 -7.37
CA LEU A 31 1.75 -5.91 -7.84
C LEU A 31 2.93 -5.02 -8.23
N VAL A 32 3.27 -4.99 -9.51
CA VAL A 32 4.46 -4.31 -10.04
C VAL A 32 4.10 -3.41 -11.22
N LEU A 33 4.65 -2.20 -11.26
CA LEU A 33 4.40 -1.25 -12.35
C LEU A 33 4.71 -1.86 -13.73
N GLY A 34 3.77 -1.73 -14.66
CA GLY A 34 3.83 -2.21 -16.05
C GLY A 34 3.42 -3.67 -16.25
N VAL A 35 3.22 -4.44 -15.17
CA VAL A 35 2.72 -5.83 -15.25
C VAL A 35 1.21 -5.80 -15.53
N PRO A 36 0.67 -6.73 -16.35
CA PRO A 36 -0.78 -6.83 -16.57
C PRO A 36 -1.53 -7.05 -15.25
N LEU A 37 -2.55 -6.22 -14.96
CA LEU A 37 -3.28 -6.28 -13.69
C LEU A 37 -3.89 -7.66 -13.45
N ARG A 38 -4.47 -8.29 -14.48
CA ARG A 38 -5.06 -9.64 -14.37
C ARG A 38 -4.04 -10.71 -14.00
N GLU A 39 -2.80 -10.58 -14.45
CA GLU A 39 -1.73 -11.52 -14.11
C GLU A 39 -1.28 -11.35 -12.67
N ALA A 40 -1.01 -10.10 -12.27
CA ALA A 40 -0.64 -9.75 -10.91
C ALA A 40 -1.73 -10.15 -9.91
N ALA A 41 -3.00 -9.92 -10.25
CA ALA A 41 -4.16 -10.33 -9.46
C ALA A 41 -4.18 -11.84 -9.22
N ARG A 42 -4.03 -12.66 -10.27
CA ARG A 42 -3.97 -14.14 -10.13
C ARG A 42 -2.86 -14.59 -9.19
N GLN A 43 -1.69 -13.96 -9.27
CA GLN A 43 -0.55 -14.25 -8.39
C GLN A 43 -0.77 -13.75 -6.96
N THR A 44 -1.66 -12.78 -6.75
CA THR A 44 -2.00 -12.20 -5.44
C THR A 44 -3.11 -12.95 -4.72
N ILE A 45 -3.96 -13.71 -5.42
CA ILE A 45 -5.05 -14.52 -4.82
C ILE A 45 -4.60 -15.39 -3.63
N PRO A 46 -3.43 -16.07 -3.67
CA PRO A 46 -2.94 -16.85 -2.52
C PRO A 46 -2.59 -16.01 -1.28
N LEU A 47 -2.34 -14.71 -1.47
CA LEU A 47 -2.04 -13.75 -0.40
C LEU A 47 -3.33 -13.10 0.14
N ASP A 48 -4.25 -12.76 -0.76
CA ASP A 48 -5.58 -12.24 -0.44
C ASP A 48 -6.59 -12.62 -1.54
N PRO A 49 -7.66 -13.39 -1.23
CA PRO A 49 -8.67 -13.77 -2.21
C PRO A 49 -9.44 -12.58 -2.79
N ALA A 50 -9.46 -11.40 -2.15
CA ALA A 50 -10.04 -10.18 -2.71
C ALA A 50 -9.37 -9.76 -4.03
N ALA A 51 -8.15 -10.24 -4.31
CA ALA A 51 -7.48 -10.03 -5.60
C ALA A 51 -8.27 -10.59 -6.79
N ALA A 52 -9.20 -11.52 -6.59
CA ALA A 52 -10.08 -12.02 -7.65
C ALA A 52 -11.10 -10.97 -8.14
N MET A 53 -11.36 -9.93 -7.34
CA MET A 53 -12.35 -8.90 -7.61
C MET A 53 -11.73 -7.72 -8.37
N ILE A 54 -11.49 -7.91 -9.66
CA ILE A 54 -11.09 -6.83 -10.57
C ILE A 54 -12.35 -6.08 -11.02
N GLY A 55 -12.35 -4.76 -10.85
CA GLY A 55 -13.44 -3.92 -11.33
C GLY A 55 -13.06 -2.44 -11.36
N PRO A 56 -13.91 -1.57 -11.90
CA PRO A 56 -13.64 -0.15 -12.00
C PRO A 56 -13.60 0.50 -10.61
N GLY A 57 -12.58 1.32 -10.38
CA GLY A 57 -12.45 2.20 -9.23
C GLY A 57 -13.25 3.50 -9.37
N CYS A 58 -13.10 4.41 -8.40
CA CYS A 58 -13.75 5.71 -8.43
C CYS A 58 -13.26 6.63 -9.56
N ASP A 59 -12.10 6.34 -10.16
CA ASP A 59 -11.55 7.05 -11.31
C ASP A 59 -11.69 6.25 -12.63
N GLU A 60 -12.60 5.28 -12.61
CA GLU A 60 -12.99 4.39 -13.71
C GLU A 60 -11.90 3.44 -14.22
N ARG A 61 -10.72 3.42 -13.59
CA ARG A 61 -9.69 2.43 -13.92
C ARG A 61 -10.02 1.07 -13.33
N ASP A 62 -9.76 0.02 -14.09
CA ASP A 62 -9.73 -1.33 -13.54
C ASP A 62 -8.71 -1.39 -12.39
N GLN A 63 -9.14 -1.89 -11.24
CA GLN A 63 -8.32 -2.00 -10.05
C GLN A 63 -8.62 -3.27 -9.26
N ILE A 64 -7.70 -3.61 -8.35
CA ILE A 64 -7.94 -4.51 -7.23
C ILE A 64 -7.62 -3.79 -5.93
N THR A 65 -8.22 -4.24 -4.83
CA THR A 65 -7.88 -3.79 -3.47
C THR A 65 -7.72 -5.02 -2.59
N VAL A 66 -6.58 -5.12 -1.91
CA VAL A 66 -6.20 -6.26 -1.07
C VAL A 66 -5.57 -5.77 0.22
N VAL A 67 -5.53 -6.61 1.24
CA VAL A 67 -4.80 -6.37 2.48
C VAL A 67 -3.55 -7.25 2.49
N LEU A 68 -2.38 -6.62 2.43
CA LEU A 68 -1.08 -7.31 2.42
C LEU A 68 -0.26 -6.91 3.65
N ARG A 69 0.62 -7.82 4.11
CA ARG A 69 1.68 -7.44 5.05
C ARG A 69 2.88 -6.89 4.28
N VAL A 70 3.10 -5.58 4.37
CA VAL A 70 4.16 -4.86 3.65
C VAL A 70 5.13 -4.29 4.68
N ALA A 71 6.42 -4.62 4.58
CA ALA A 71 7.43 -4.23 5.57
C ALA A 71 7.01 -4.55 7.03
N GLY A 72 6.33 -5.70 7.21
CA GLY A 72 5.83 -6.16 8.52
C GLY A 72 4.52 -5.54 9.00
N MET A 73 3.96 -4.55 8.28
CA MET A 73 2.74 -3.83 8.65
C MET A 73 1.55 -4.26 7.77
N PRO A 74 0.32 -4.39 8.32
CA PRO A 74 -0.86 -4.58 7.50
C PRO A 74 -1.17 -3.30 6.71
N MET A 75 -1.32 -3.43 5.40
CA MET A 75 -1.63 -2.33 4.49
C MET A 75 -2.76 -2.70 3.55
N SER A 76 -3.68 -1.77 3.32
CA SER A 76 -4.59 -1.84 2.18
C SER A 76 -3.81 -1.41 0.94
N VAL A 77 -3.67 -2.30 -0.03
CA VAL A 77 -2.93 -2.09 -1.27
C VAL A 77 -3.91 -2.12 -2.43
N MET A 78 -3.92 -1.03 -3.18
CA MET A 78 -4.72 -0.84 -4.38
C MET A 78 -3.78 -0.74 -5.58
N ALA A 79 -4.00 -1.55 -6.60
CA ALA A 79 -3.27 -1.49 -7.87
C ALA A 79 -4.26 -1.15 -8.99
N MET A 80 -3.94 -0.12 -9.78
CA MET A 80 -4.81 0.43 -10.83
C MET A 80 -4.14 0.29 -12.19
N ALA A 81 -4.91 -0.13 -13.19
CA ALA A 81 -4.45 -0.34 -14.55
C ALA A 81 -4.65 0.88 -15.45
N ASP A 82 -3.74 1.05 -16.41
CA ASP A 82 -3.92 1.93 -17.57
C ASP A 82 -4.95 1.36 -18.55
N ALA A 83 -5.19 2.10 -19.64
CA ALA A 83 -6.10 1.70 -20.71
C ALA A 83 -5.66 0.40 -21.44
N GLN A 84 -4.41 -0.03 -21.29
CA GLN A 84 -3.87 -1.27 -21.84
C GLN A 84 -3.95 -2.43 -20.84
N GLY A 85 -4.53 -2.21 -19.64
CA GLY A 85 -4.67 -3.22 -18.60
C GLY A 85 -3.39 -3.50 -17.82
N ARG A 86 -2.38 -2.63 -17.89
CA ARG A 86 -1.11 -2.75 -17.16
C ARG A 86 -1.12 -1.85 -15.94
N ILE A 87 -0.56 -2.30 -14.82
CA ILE A 87 -0.51 -1.52 -13.58
C ILE A 87 0.30 -0.23 -13.82
N GLU A 88 -0.35 0.92 -13.72
CA GLU A 88 0.31 2.23 -13.83
C GLU A 88 0.48 2.91 -12.48
N GLU A 89 -0.27 2.46 -11.47
CA GLU A 89 -0.26 3.04 -10.13
C GLU A 89 -0.55 2.00 -9.05
N ILE A 90 0.18 2.11 -7.95
CA ILE A 90 -0.04 1.32 -6.75
C ILE A 90 -0.09 2.27 -5.57
N LEU A 91 -1.16 2.20 -4.78
CA LEU A 91 -1.34 2.93 -3.53
C LEU A 91 -1.40 1.94 -2.38
N ALA A 92 -0.61 2.15 -1.34
CA ALA A 92 -0.64 1.36 -0.12
C ALA A 92 -0.86 2.27 1.08
N THR A 93 -1.94 2.05 1.82
CA THR A 93 -2.28 2.78 3.05
C THR A 93 -2.16 1.85 4.25
N PRO A 94 -1.56 2.29 5.38
CA PRO A 94 -1.60 1.50 6.61
C PRO A 94 -3.05 1.18 7.00
N ALA A 95 -3.32 -0.05 7.44
CA ALA A 95 -4.70 -0.47 7.74
C ALA A 95 -5.36 0.35 8.86
N ASP A 96 -4.56 0.91 9.76
CA ASP A 96 -4.95 1.79 10.86
C ASP A 96 -4.92 3.29 10.50
N ASN A 97 -4.68 3.64 9.24
CA ASN A 97 -4.55 5.03 8.81
C ASN A 97 -5.92 5.78 8.74
N ALA A 98 -7.03 5.06 8.65
CA ALA A 98 -8.34 5.70 8.52
C ALA A 98 -8.68 6.54 9.76
N GLY A 99 -8.84 7.85 9.55
CA GLY A 99 -9.28 8.77 10.61
C GLY A 99 -8.22 9.12 11.64
N VAL A 100 -6.94 8.95 11.34
CA VAL A 100 -5.84 9.38 12.24
C VAL A 100 -5.94 10.88 12.49
N THR A 101 -6.18 11.25 13.75
CA THR A 101 -6.27 12.65 14.19
C THR A 101 -4.92 13.12 14.75
N LEU A 102 -4.45 14.29 14.32
CA LEU A 102 -3.19 14.87 14.78
C LEU A 102 -3.36 16.32 15.26
N ALA A 103 -2.32 16.85 15.92
CA ALA A 103 -2.36 18.18 16.50
C ALA A 103 -2.46 19.28 15.44
N ASP A 104 -1.70 19.14 14.35
CA ASP A 104 -1.54 20.14 13.30
C ASP A 104 -0.88 19.52 12.05
N ALA A 105 -0.60 20.38 11.06
CA ALA A 105 0.06 20.00 9.83
C ALA A 105 1.50 19.51 10.03
N GLU A 106 2.22 20.03 11.04
CA GLU A 106 3.59 19.62 11.32
C GLU A 106 3.62 18.20 11.91
N ALA A 107 2.71 17.88 12.83
CA ALA A 107 2.53 16.52 13.32
C ALA A 107 2.22 15.54 12.17
N CYS A 108 1.40 15.96 11.20
CA CYS A 108 1.11 15.15 10.01
C CYS A 108 2.35 14.95 9.11
N ARG A 109 3.15 16.00 8.92
CA ARG A 109 4.44 15.90 8.22
C ARG A 109 5.37 14.91 8.91
N THR A 110 5.57 15.03 10.22
CA THR A 110 6.42 14.09 11.00
C THR A 110 5.87 12.67 10.96
N HIS A 111 4.55 12.50 10.95
CA HIS A 111 3.93 11.19 10.79
C HIS A 111 4.29 10.56 9.43
N GLY A 112 4.26 11.34 8.35
CA GLY A 112 4.72 10.93 7.02
C GLY A 112 6.20 10.58 6.97
N GLU A 113 7.04 11.42 7.57
CA GLU A 113 8.48 11.22 7.65
C GLU A 113 8.83 9.91 8.37
N ASN A 114 8.21 9.66 9.53
CA ASN A 114 8.40 8.41 10.28
C ASN A 114 7.98 7.18 9.47
N PHE A 115 6.92 7.29 8.67
CA PHE A 115 6.51 6.20 7.80
C PHE A 115 7.53 5.95 6.67
N ALA A 116 8.07 7.02 6.07
CA ALA A 116 9.13 6.90 5.07
C ALA A 116 10.41 6.24 5.65
N VAL A 117 10.79 6.59 6.89
CA VAL A 117 11.92 5.97 7.60
C VAL A 117 11.71 4.45 7.78
N ARG A 118 10.49 4.01 8.14
CA ARG A 118 10.19 2.56 8.25
C ARG A 118 10.33 1.80 6.93
N LEU A 119 10.11 2.48 5.80
CA LEU A 119 10.20 1.89 4.46
C LEU A 119 11.61 1.97 3.85
N ALA A 120 12.50 2.79 4.42
CA ALA A 120 13.84 3.04 3.90
C ALA A 120 14.69 1.78 3.67
N PRO A 121 14.64 0.73 4.53
CA PRO A 121 15.40 -0.50 4.28
C PRO A 121 15.08 -1.18 2.95
N ALA A 122 13.86 -1.01 2.43
CA ALA A 122 13.43 -1.63 1.17
C ALA A 122 13.40 -0.67 -0.02
N LEU A 123 13.16 0.62 0.23
CA LEU A 123 12.90 1.61 -0.81
C LEU A 123 13.97 2.70 -0.93
N GLY A 124 15.01 2.65 -0.10
CA GLY A 124 16.04 3.68 -0.03
C GLY A 124 15.64 4.85 0.87
N VAL A 125 16.61 5.71 1.18
CA VAL A 125 16.40 6.84 2.08
C VAL A 125 15.43 7.85 1.45
N ALA A 126 14.60 8.47 2.29
CA ALA A 126 13.73 9.55 1.85
C ALA A 126 14.55 10.81 1.59
N ARG A 127 14.34 11.43 0.44
CA ARG A 127 14.84 12.78 0.13
C ARG A 127 14.10 13.83 0.97
N PRO A 128 14.63 15.05 1.08
CA PRO A 128 13.90 16.18 1.66
C PRO A 128 12.51 16.30 1.05
N TRP A 129 11.53 16.57 1.91
CA TRP A 129 10.13 16.60 1.51
C TRP A 129 9.80 17.84 0.70
N SER A 130 8.78 17.73 -0.15
CA SER A 130 8.12 18.86 -0.79
C SER A 130 6.72 19.04 -0.22
N VAL A 131 6.21 20.28 -0.26
CA VAL A 131 4.86 20.60 0.18
C VAL A 131 4.04 21.15 -0.97
N ARG A 132 2.77 20.73 -1.02
CA ARG A 132 1.76 21.30 -1.91
C ARG A 132 0.53 21.68 -1.10
N HIS A 133 0.15 22.96 -1.19
CA HIS A 133 -1.13 23.42 -0.67
C HIS A 133 -2.23 23.20 -1.71
N LYS A 134 -3.31 22.55 -1.29
CA LYS A 134 -4.52 22.30 -2.07
C LYS A 134 -5.70 23.00 -1.40
N PRO A 135 -6.83 23.21 -2.10
CA PRO A 135 -7.97 23.94 -1.54
C PRO A 135 -8.47 23.41 -0.19
N VAL A 136 -8.38 22.09 0.05
CA VAL A 136 -8.90 21.44 1.27
C VAL A 136 -7.83 20.73 2.08
N SER A 137 -6.57 20.73 1.63
CA SER A 137 -5.52 19.94 2.28
C SER A 137 -4.12 20.50 2.04
N THR A 138 -3.19 20.09 2.90
CA THR A 138 -1.74 20.29 2.69
C THR A 138 -1.08 18.93 2.54
N GLU A 139 -0.39 18.71 1.43
CA GLU A 139 0.30 17.46 1.14
C GLU A 139 1.80 17.62 1.35
N PHE A 140 2.39 16.74 2.15
CA PHE A 140 3.83 16.57 2.27
C PHE A 140 4.23 15.29 1.53
N THR A 141 5.21 15.39 0.64
CA THR A 141 5.67 14.27 -0.19
C THR A 141 7.13 13.97 0.09
N PHE A 142 7.43 12.70 0.37
CA PHE A 142 8.76 12.18 0.66
C PHE A 142 9.14 11.18 -0.43
N ALA A 143 9.97 11.60 -1.39
CA ALA A 143 10.44 10.72 -2.46
C ALA A 143 11.55 9.79 -1.94
N LEU A 144 11.45 8.49 -2.25
CA LEU A 144 12.40 7.48 -1.80
C LEU A 144 13.42 7.19 -2.91
N GLU A 145 14.70 7.08 -2.57
CA GLU A 145 15.80 7.03 -3.55
C GLU A 145 15.84 5.76 -4.41
N GLY A 146 15.19 4.67 -3.99
CA GLY A 146 15.26 3.37 -4.67
C GLY A 146 14.67 3.34 -6.09
N GLY A 147 14.03 4.40 -6.58
CA GLY A 147 13.50 4.49 -7.94
C GLY A 147 14.62 4.61 -8.98
N GLY A 148 14.99 3.50 -9.62
CA GLY A 148 15.94 3.49 -10.73
C GLY A 148 15.56 4.44 -11.88
N GLN A 149 16.55 4.82 -12.69
CA GLN A 149 16.40 5.76 -13.80
C GLN A 149 15.28 5.34 -14.77
N GLY A 150 14.29 6.23 -14.97
CA GLY A 150 13.28 6.10 -16.03
C GLY A 150 11.83 5.90 -15.58
N ARG A 151 11.55 5.68 -14.29
CA ARG A 151 10.18 5.67 -13.73
C ARG A 151 10.10 6.49 -12.45
N THR A 152 8.93 7.07 -12.18
CA THR A 152 8.69 7.91 -10.99
C THR A 152 9.00 7.11 -9.73
N ALA A 153 9.96 7.60 -8.93
CA ALA A 153 10.35 6.96 -7.68
C ALA A 153 9.15 6.79 -6.73
N PRO A 154 9.13 5.72 -5.90
CA PRO A 154 8.12 5.58 -4.87
C PRO A 154 8.16 6.78 -3.93
N ARG A 155 6.97 7.20 -3.48
CA ARG A 155 6.81 8.35 -2.60
C ARG A 155 5.87 8.03 -1.46
N VAL A 156 6.22 8.48 -0.26
CA VAL A 156 5.26 8.60 0.83
C VAL A 156 4.56 9.94 0.71
N VAL A 157 3.24 9.96 0.85
CA VAL A 157 2.43 11.18 0.91
C VAL A 157 1.68 11.19 2.22
N SER A 158 1.86 12.25 3.01
CA SER A 158 1.00 12.56 4.15
C SER A 158 0.16 13.80 3.84
N ARG A 159 -1.15 13.70 3.98
CA ARG A 159 -2.11 14.75 3.61
C ARG A 159 -2.88 15.21 4.84
N TRP A 160 -2.67 16.47 5.21
CA TRP A 160 -3.35 17.12 6.32
C TRP A 160 -4.65 17.79 5.89
N PHE A 161 -5.73 17.56 6.64
CA PHE A 161 -7.02 18.24 6.50
C PHE A 161 -7.34 19.02 7.77
N SER A 162 -7.26 20.35 7.71
CA SER A 162 -7.45 21.21 8.88
C SER A 162 -8.86 21.14 9.47
N GLY A 163 -9.89 21.02 8.63
CA GLY A 163 -11.29 21.01 9.07
C GLY A 163 -11.66 19.80 9.95
N GLY A 164 -11.04 18.64 9.71
CA GLY A 164 -11.25 17.43 10.50
C GLY A 164 -10.11 17.11 11.48
N ARG A 165 -9.00 17.86 11.40
CA ARG A 165 -7.73 17.56 12.09
C ARG A 165 -7.21 16.15 11.79
N THR A 166 -7.45 15.67 10.57
CA THR A 166 -7.07 14.33 10.13
C THR A 166 -5.84 14.35 9.23
N CYS A 167 -5.07 13.27 9.29
CA CYS A 167 -3.90 13.04 8.46
C CYS A 167 -4.05 11.71 7.72
N ASP A 168 -4.10 11.75 6.39
CA ASP A 168 -4.04 10.55 5.57
C ASP A 168 -2.59 10.24 5.20
N LEU A 169 -2.21 8.96 5.23
CA LEU A 169 -0.88 8.48 4.89
C LEU A 169 -0.95 7.39 3.82
N LEU A 170 -0.12 7.52 2.79
CA LEU A 170 -0.02 6.51 1.73
C LEU A 170 1.42 6.39 1.21
N LEU A 171 1.76 5.18 0.76
CA LEU A 171 2.89 4.90 -0.12
C LEU A 171 2.36 4.79 -1.55
N GLN A 172 2.98 5.50 -2.49
CA GLN A 172 2.55 5.58 -3.89
C GLN A 172 3.69 5.23 -4.83
N PHE A 173 3.37 4.38 -5.80
CA PHE A 173 4.22 4.03 -6.95
C PHE A 173 3.55 4.52 -8.22
N GLY A 174 4.32 5.11 -9.14
CA GLY A 174 3.79 5.58 -10.41
C GLY A 174 2.72 6.67 -10.24
N GLY A 175 1.57 6.45 -10.89
CA GLY A 175 0.48 7.42 -10.99
C GLY A 175 0.54 8.21 -12.29
N ARG A 176 -0.63 8.73 -12.71
CA ARG A 176 -0.67 9.71 -13.79
C ARG A 176 0.19 10.89 -13.35
N GLY A 177 1.17 11.28 -14.17
CA GLY A 177 1.87 12.54 -13.95
C GLY A 177 0.80 13.62 -13.74
N ALA A 178 0.97 14.46 -12.70
CA ALA A 178 0.12 15.64 -12.61
C ALA A 178 0.29 16.37 -13.94
N ALA A 179 -0.81 16.56 -14.67
CA ALA A 179 -0.79 17.51 -15.78
C ALA A 179 -0.24 18.83 -15.20
N PRO A 180 0.73 19.46 -15.90
CA PRO A 180 1.30 20.73 -15.45
C PRO A 180 0.22 21.78 -15.19
#